data_AF-A0A2V6SXV7-F1
#
_entry.id   AF-A0A2V6SXV7-F1
#
_cell.length_a   1.000
_cell.length_b   1.000
_cell.length_c   1.000
_cell.angle_alpha   90.00
_cell.angle_beta   90.00
_cell.angle_gamma   90.00
#
_symmetry.space_group_name_H-M   'P 1'
#
loop_
_entity.id
_entity.type
_entity.pdbx_description
1 polymer ?
#
loop_
_entity_poly.entity_id
_entity_poly.type
_entity_poly.pdbx_seq_one_letter_code
_entity_poly.pdbx_strand_id
1 'polypeptide(L)'
;MGPGPLYEAFLQGEADDESILPPGAYPTTRTGRTGRTGADPIGPPVGWPVGDPQEGQGSNNWVVGGRRTRSGKPLVASDPHIAFAAVSCWYEAHLSGGSFEVAGIAYAGIPALMFGRTPRLAWGVTNNICSQRDLYQERTDPAHPGAFLYDGVWEPARETVEEIRVRGGSPVRQAIRFSRNGPIVDEILPPAARGTGPVALRWLGATECGWLTSLLALDRAKSVDEARAALRGWRVPTWSLVFADVDGHIGYQAAGQIPIRRVWERGYRPGWDPRHQWDGVIPFEAMPCLADPERGWIATANNRPAPDDFPYPLAGTWSSGHRARRIRQMLEAKPVLDRDDVARMHQDTLSLRAVECVPRLLAWLRSWPEARASAPLASAVAHLEAWDCRMEPDRVGAAIFAVFFPRFSRAVVDERFAPEPAELLAGAAAGLTAALLAEDRVGWFGEGRREAALARAIRETLDELAERLGPDSSGWTWGRLHQIQLRHVLSGRGELGQLLDRGGVPVKGDGVTVCNTGYDPNYLAPMGANYRMIADLASSPPGLWAVDAQGQSGHPGSPHYGDQLAEWLDARYHHLSLDRGEVAKTTVATLRLEAR
;
A
#
# COMPACT_ATOMS: atom_id res chain seq x y z
N MET A 1 6.41 6.87 -26.44
CA MET A 1 5.27 6.18 -27.07
C MET A 1 4.10 7.10 -27.43
N GLY A 2 3.97 8.32 -26.86
CA GLY A 2 2.88 9.26 -27.21
C GLY A 2 1.49 8.74 -26.79
N PRO A 3 0.43 9.56 -26.85
CA PRO A 3 -0.94 9.07 -26.64
C PRO A 3 -1.35 8.04 -27.71
N GLY A 4 -2.00 6.93 -27.32
CA GLY A 4 -2.49 5.90 -28.24
C GLY A 4 -2.61 4.51 -27.59
N PRO A 5 -2.96 3.46 -28.36
CA PRO A 5 -3.26 2.13 -27.82
C PRO A 5 -2.14 1.48 -26.99
N LEU A 6 -0.87 1.71 -27.37
CA LEU A 6 0.28 1.23 -26.59
C LEU A 6 0.37 1.94 -25.23
N TYR A 7 0.11 3.25 -25.20
CA TYR A 7 0.12 4.01 -23.95
C TYR A 7 -1.02 3.60 -23.03
N GLU A 8 -2.23 3.40 -23.58
CA GLU A 8 -3.38 2.89 -22.83
C GLU A 8 -3.12 1.49 -22.27
N ALA A 9 -2.53 0.59 -23.07
CA ALA A 9 -2.15 -0.74 -22.62
C ALA A 9 -1.10 -0.71 -21.49
N PHE A 10 -0.12 0.19 -21.56
CA PHE A 10 0.86 0.38 -20.49
C PHE A 10 0.24 0.91 -19.18
N LEU A 11 -0.80 1.72 -19.28
CA LEU A 11 -1.52 2.25 -18.10
C LEU A 11 -2.51 1.27 -17.49
N GLN A 12 -2.76 0.14 -18.15
CA GLN A 12 -3.71 -0.86 -17.67
C GLN A 12 -3.25 -1.42 -16.32
N GLY A 13 -4.09 -1.27 -15.30
CA GLY A 13 -3.91 -1.85 -13.98
C GLY A 13 -4.41 -3.30 -13.88
N GLU A 14 -4.03 -3.97 -12.80
CA GLU A 14 -4.59 -5.27 -12.43
C GLU A 14 -5.81 -5.09 -11.53
N ALA A 15 -6.90 -5.80 -11.86
CA ALA A 15 -8.15 -5.75 -11.09
C ALA A 15 -8.70 -4.32 -10.88
N ASP A 16 -8.54 -3.45 -11.88
CA ASP A 16 -8.86 -2.01 -11.79
C ASP A 16 -10.37 -1.71 -11.60
N ASP A 17 -11.23 -2.65 -11.96
CA ASP A 17 -12.67 -2.56 -11.71
C ASP A 17 -13.04 -2.63 -10.21
N GLU A 18 -12.10 -3.00 -9.33
CA GLU A 18 -12.37 -3.17 -7.89
C GLU A 18 -12.16 -1.86 -7.10
N SER A 19 -13.23 -1.10 -6.89
CA SER A 19 -13.24 0.11 -6.06
C SER A 19 -13.83 -0.09 -4.66
N ILE A 20 -13.45 0.77 -3.70
CA ILE A 20 -13.98 0.72 -2.31
C ILE A 20 -15.48 1.03 -2.30
N LEU A 21 -15.86 2.16 -2.91
CA LEU A 21 -17.26 2.51 -3.13
C LEU A 21 -17.81 1.66 -4.28
N PRO A 22 -18.92 0.93 -4.09
CA PRO A 22 -19.59 0.28 -5.19
C PRO A 22 -20.23 1.33 -6.12
N PRO A 23 -20.37 1.02 -7.43
CA PRO A 23 -21.07 1.89 -8.36
C PRO A 23 -22.45 2.30 -7.84
N GLY A 24 -22.78 3.59 -7.93
CA GLY A 24 -24.06 4.15 -7.47
C GLY A 24 -24.15 4.45 -5.96
N ALA A 25 -23.12 4.16 -5.15
CA ALA A 25 -23.10 4.50 -3.72
C ALA A 25 -22.56 5.91 -3.41
N TYR A 26 -22.67 6.84 -4.37
CA TYR A 26 -22.22 8.22 -4.27
C TYR A 26 -23.18 9.14 -5.04
N PRO A 27 -23.24 10.44 -4.69
CA PRO A 27 -23.99 11.41 -5.47
C PRO A 27 -23.51 11.44 -6.93
N THR A 28 -24.40 11.69 -7.87
CA THR A 28 -24.06 11.75 -9.31
C THR A 28 -23.58 13.14 -9.77
N THR A 29 -23.68 14.16 -8.93
CA THR A 29 -23.32 15.55 -9.26
C THR A 29 -22.41 16.18 -8.21
N ARG A 30 -21.51 17.08 -8.65
CA ARG A 30 -20.70 17.87 -7.73
C ARG A 30 -21.57 18.79 -6.89
N THR A 31 -21.27 18.83 -5.59
CA THR A 31 -21.71 19.91 -4.71
C THR A 31 -20.93 21.17 -5.06
N GLY A 32 -21.58 22.16 -5.68
CA GLY A 32 -20.93 23.43 -5.98
C GLY A 32 -20.47 24.17 -4.72
N ARG A 33 -19.48 25.07 -4.85
CA ARG A 33 -18.92 25.90 -3.75
C ARG A 33 -19.96 26.69 -2.93
N THR A 34 -21.18 26.81 -3.43
CA THR A 34 -22.32 27.53 -2.82
C THR A 34 -23.52 26.63 -2.51
N GLY A 35 -23.37 25.30 -2.58
CA GLY A 35 -24.48 24.36 -2.40
C GLY A 35 -25.45 24.29 -3.60
N ARG A 36 -25.14 24.94 -4.73
CA ARG A 36 -25.90 24.78 -5.99
C ARG A 36 -25.22 23.74 -6.88
N THR A 37 -26.00 22.76 -7.31
CA THR A 37 -25.59 21.73 -8.27
C THR A 37 -25.40 22.36 -9.65
N GLY A 38 -24.20 22.27 -10.20
CA GLY A 38 -23.87 22.71 -11.54
C GLY A 38 -23.00 21.65 -12.20
N ALA A 39 -23.35 21.27 -13.44
CA ALA A 39 -22.62 20.28 -14.22
C ALA A 39 -21.41 20.94 -14.90
N ASP A 40 -20.31 21.10 -14.17
CA ASP A 40 -19.02 21.24 -14.86
C ASP A 40 -18.70 19.87 -15.50
N PRO A 41 -18.26 19.83 -16.77
CA PRO A 41 -17.89 18.58 -17.41
C PRO A 41 -16.83 17.87 -16.56
N ILE A 42 -17.15 16.62 -16.18
CA ILE A 42 -16.23 15.74 -15.48
C ILE A 42 -15.11 15.43 -16.48
N GLY A 43 -13.90 15.96 -16.21
CA GLY A 43 -12.70 15.56 -16.96
C GLY A 43 -12.48 14.05 -16.80
N PRO A 44 -11.82 13.40 -17.77
CA PRO A 44 -11.58 11.96 -17.69
C PRO A 44 -10.84 11.60 -16.39
N PRO A 45 -11.07 10.41 -15.83
CA PRO A 45 -10.29 9.89 -14.71
C PRO A 45 -8.81 9.81 -15.11
N VAL A 46 -7.90 10.16 -14.20
CA VAL A 46 -6.44 10.15 -14.47
C VAL A 46 -5.66 9.30 -13.45
N GLY A 47 -6.34 8.71 -12.47
CA GLY A 47 -5.77 7.67 -11.63
C GLY A 47 -5.91 6.28 -12.26
N TRP A 48 -4.95 5.42 -12.00
CA TRP A 48 -4.94 4.02 -12.41
C TRP A 48 -4.24 3.21 -11.31
N PRO A 49 -4.58 1.93 -11.12
CA PRO A 49 -3.78 1.02 -10.35
C PRO A 49 -2.40 0.90 -10.99
N VAL A 50 -1.37 1.13 -10.20
CA VAL A 50 0.01 0.88 -10.56
C VAL A 50 0.35 -0.45 -9.92
N GLY A 51 0.18 -1.54 -10.68
CA GLY A 51 0.56 -2.86 -10.23
C GLY A 51 2.08 -3.03 -10.32
N ASP A 52 2.73 -3.26 -9.17
CA ASP A 52 4.13 -3.64 -9.11
C ASP A 52 4.25 -5.17 -9.19
N PRO A 53 5.07 -5.73 -10.10
CA PRO A 53 5.35 -7.16 -10.13
C PRO A 53 5.84 -7.72 -8.79
N GLN A 54 6.49 -6.89 -7.97
CA GLN A 54 7.04 -7.20 -6.64
C GLN A 54 6.39 -6.34 -5.55
N GLU A 55 5.09 -6.02 -5.69
CA GLU A 55 4.33 -5.21 -4.73
C GLU A 55 4.54 -5.71 -3.27
N GLY A 56 4.33 -4.85 -2.27
CA GLY A 56 4.60 -5.20 -0.88
C GLY A 56 4.24 -4.14 0.14
N GLN A 57 4.20 -2.89 -0.31
CA GLN A 57 3.73 -1.78 0.50
C GLN A 57 2.22 -1.64 0.35
N GLY A 58 1.54 -1.39 1.46
CA GLY A 58 0.08 -1.34 1.45
C GLY A 58 -0.49 -1.47 2.85
N SER A 59 -1.72 -1.92 2.94
CA SER A 59 -2.43 -2.34 4.15
C SER A 59 -3.71 -3.04 3.72
N ASN A 60 -4.30 -3.90 4.55
CA ASN A 60 -5.73 -4.18 4.44
C ASN A 60 -6.47 -3.67 5.68
N ASN A 61 -7.75 -3.36 5.49
CA ASN A 61 -8.71 -3.30 6.57
C ASN A 61 -10.09 -3.70 6.07
N TRP A 62 -10.94 -4.17 6.99
CA TRP A 62 -12.34 -4.39 6.72
C TRP A 62 -13.16 -4.30 7.99
N VAL A 63 -14.44 -4.04 7.80
CA VAL A 63 -15.45 -4.01 8.83
C VAL A 63 -16.64 -4.87 8.40
N VAL A 64 -17.13 -5.69 9.31
CA VAL A 64 -18.29 -6.57 9.12
C VAL A 64 -19.37 -6.14 10.10
N GLY A 65 -20.53 -5.71 9.60
CA GLY A 65 -21.65 -5.26 10.44
C GLY A 65 -22.34 -6.42 11.16
N GLY A 66 -23.02 -6.10 12.26
CA GLY A 66 -23.61 -7.09 13.18
C GLY A 66 -24.47 -8.18 12.52
N ARG A 67 -25.25 -7.82 11.49
CA ARG A 67 -26.09 -8.77 10.71
C ARG A 67 -25.32 -9.86 9.97
N ARG A 68 -24.00 -9.71 9.83
CA ARG A 68 -23.09 -10.64 9.16
C ARG A 68 -22.11 -11.28 10.13
N THR A 69 -22.35 -11.16 11.44
CA THR A 69 -21.47 -11.69 12.49
C THR A 69 -22.23 -12.63 13.40
N ARG A 70 -21.53 -13.62 13.98
CA ARG A 70 -22.13 -14.60 14.90
C ARG A 70 -22.66 -13.93 16.18
N SER A 71 -21.96 -12.92 16.68
CA SER A 71 -22.30 -12.22 17.93
C SER A 71 -23.43 -11.19 17.76
N GLY A 72 -23.77 -10.83 16.52
CA GLY A 72 -24.68 -9.72 16.24
C GLY A 72 -24.06 -8.33 16.42
N LYS A 73 -22.76 -8.23 16.73
CA LYS A 73 -22.02 -6.96 16.86
C LYS A 73 -20.88 -6.88 15.85
N PRO A 74 -20.49 -5.67 15.41
CA PRO A 74 -19.50 -5.54 14.35
C PRO A 74 -18.11 -6.11 14.70
N LEU A 75 -17.40 -6.55 13.66
CA LEU A 75 -15.98 -6.89 13.69
C LEU A 75 -15.19 -5.88 12.86
N VAL A 76 -14.07 -5.39 13.37
CA VAL A 76 -13.11 -4.55 12.62
C VAL A 76 -11.77 -5.27 12.57
N ALA A 77 -11.15 -5.34 11.40
CA ALA A 77 -9.82 -5.92 11.21
C ALA A 77 -8.93 -4.96 10.42
N SER A 78 -7.63 -4.96 10.72
CA SER A 78 -6.64 -4.16 10.01
C SER A 78 -5.26 -4.79 10.14
N ASP A 79 -4.48 -4.70 9.07
CA ASP A 79 -3.09 -5.14 9.03
C ASP A 79 -2.28 -4.17 8.14
N PRO A 80 -1.57 -3.19 8.72
CA PRO A 80 -0.74 -2.28 7.92
C PRO A 80 0.44 -3.02 7.29
N HIS A 81 0.75 -2.72 6.02
CA HIS A 81 1.86 -3.33 5.28
C HIS A 81 3.02 -2.35 5.09
N ILE A 82 4.03 -2.48 5.94
CA ILE A 82 5.22 -1.62 5.95
C ILE A 82 6.47 -2.47 6.21
N ALA A 83 7.63 -1.82 6.30
CA ALA A 83 8.90 -2.51 6.47
C ALA A 83 8.90 -3.43 7.70
N PHE A 84 9.32 -4.68 7.48
CA PHE A 84 9.74 -5.59 8.53
C PHE A 84 11.13 -5.15 9.01
N ALA A 85 11.21 -4.72 10.26
CA ALA A 85 12.43 -4.18 10.83
C ALA A 85 12.60 -4.61 12.28
N ALA A 86 13.84 -4.56 12.75
CA ALA A 86 14.15 -4.58 14.17
C ALA A 86 14.74 -3.20 14.50
N VAL A 87 14.04 -2.25 15.11
CA VAL A 87 12.83 -2.36 15.92
C VAL A 87 11.55 -2.10 15.11
N SER A 88 10.41 -2.61 15.59
CA SER A 88 9.10 -2.33 15.04
C SER A 88 8.86 -0.84 15.18
N CYS A 89 8.30 -0.26 14.12
CA CYS A 89 7.89 1.13 14.17
C CYS A 89 6.56 1.31 14.91
N TRP A 90 5.83 0.21 15.16
CA TRP A 90 4.61 0.20 15.96
C TRP A 90 4.92 0.06 17.44
N TYR A 91 4.12 0.75 18.25
CA TYR A 91 4.15 0.65 19.69
C TYR A 91 2.73 0.45 20.19
N GLU A 92 2.46 -0.70 20.80
CA GLU A 92 1.17 -0.98 21.42
C GLU A 92 1.02 -0.19 22.71
N ALA A 93 -0.13 0.44 22.92
CA ALA A 93 -0.42 1.12 24.17
C ALA A 93 -1.90 1.05 24.52
N HIS A 94 -2.16 1.03 25.83
CA HIS A 94 -3.46 1.30 26.44
C HIS A 94 -3.37 2.61 27.21
N LEU A 95 -4.12 3.62 26.76
CA LEU A 95 -4.21 4.92 27.40
C LEU A 95 -5.51 4.97 28.21
N SER A 96 -5.37 4.96 29.53
CA SER A 96 -6.51 5.04 30.47
C SER A 96 -6.31 6.18 31.46
N GLY A 97 -7.04 7.28 31.27
CA GLY A 97 -6.96 8.45 32.13
C GLY A 97 -7.35 9.75 31.44
N GLY A 98 -7.75 10.75 32.24
CA GLY A 98 -8.33 11.99 31.70
C GLY A 98 -9.60 11.68 30.90
N SER A 99 -9.60 11.99 29.62
CA SER A 99 -10.69 11.67 28.69
C SER A 99 -10.42 10.43 27.83
N PHE A 100 -9.31 9.73 28.02
CA PHE A 100 -8.89 8.59 27.20
C PHE A 100 -9.22 7.27 27.87
N GLU A 101 -9.75 6.37 27.05
CA GLU A 101 -9.91 4.96 27.33
C GLU A 101 -9.80 4.27 25.97
N VAL A 102 -8.57 3.94 25.57
CA VAL A 102 -8.28 3.49 24.20
C VAL A 102 -7.06 2.56 24.20
N ALA A 103 -7.13 1.48 23.42
CA ALA A 103 -6.02 0.56 23.20
C ALA A 103 -5.77 0.34 21.70
N GLY A 104 -4.53 0.07 21.32
CA GLY A 104 -4.12 -0.08 19.93
C GLY A 104 -2.65 0.25 19.70
N ILE A 105 -2.31 0.75 18.51
CA ILE A 105 -0.92 1.05 18.10
C ILE A 105 -0.73 2.50 17.67
N ALA A 106 0.46 3.02 17.95
CA ALA A 106 0.97 4.29 17.43
C ALA A 106 2.36 4.11 16.83
N TYR A 107 2.83 5.09 16.05
CA TYR A 107 4.27 5.21 15.80
C TYR A 107 4.97 5.64 17.09
N ALA A 108 6.13 5.06 17.38
CA ALA A 108 6.95 5.48 18.51
C ALA A 108 7.21 7.00 18.46
N GLY A 109 6.88 7.70 19.54
CA GLY A 109 6.98 9.17 19.65
C GLY A 109 5.73 9.95 19.24
N ILE A 110 4.68 9.30 18.71
CA ILE A 110 3.40 9.94 18.40
C ILE A 110 2.42 9.75 19.58
N PRO A 111 1.86 10.83 20.16
CA PRO A 111 1.06 10.76 21.38
C PRO A 111 -0.44 10.50 21.11
N ALA A 112 -0.76 9.65 20.14
CA ALA A 112 -2.12 9.25 19.80
C ALA A 112 -2.11 7.92 19.03
N LEU A 113 -3.14 7.09 19.23
CA LEU A 113 -3.25 5.79 18.59
C LEU A 113 -3.78 5.93 17.16
N MET A 114 -3.08 5.30 16.22
CA MET A 114 -3.43 5.36 14.80
C MET A 114 -4.44 4.29 14.40
N PHE A 115 -4.35 3.13 15.05
CA PHE A 115 -5.28 2.02 14.91
C PHE A 115 -5.68 1.59 16.31
N GLY A 116 -6.95 1.23 16.50
CA GLY A 116 -7.35 0.81 17.83
C GLY A 116 -8.84 0.79 18.08
N ARG A 117 -9.14 0.81 19.36
CA ARG A 117 -10.48 0.69 19.90
C ARG A 117 -10.61 1.49 21.19
N THR A 118 -11.73 2.22 21.32
CA THR A 118 -12.30 2.70 22.59
C THR A 118 -13.37 1.70 23.09
N PRO A 119 -13.96 1.85 24.29
CA PRO A 119 -15.04 0.97 24.72
C PRO A 119 -16.23 0.91 23.75
N ARG A 120 -16.43 1.95 22.92
CA ARG A 120 -17.58 2.07 22.03
C ARG A 120 -17.27 2.03 20.54
N LEU A 121 -16.05 2.32 20.12
CA LEU A 121 -15.67 2.46 18.71
C LEU A 121 -14.39 1.66 18.42
N ALA A 122 -14.29 1.03 17.26
CA ALA A 122 -13.04 0.51 16.72
C ALA A 122 -12.80 1.02 15.29
N TRP A 123 -11.52 1.16 14.92
CA TRP A 123 -11.14 1.62 13.58
C TRP A 123 -9.85 0.98 13.07
N GLY A 124 -9.78 0.83 11.75
CA GLY A 124 -8.60 0.42 11.02
C GLY A 124 -8.28 1.41 9.91
N VAL A 125 -7.04 1.43 9.43
CA VAL A 125 -6.55 2.41 8.45
C VAL A 125 -5.82 1.71 7.32
N THR A 126 -6.08 2.12 6.08
CA THR A 126 -5.19 1.86 4.95
C THR A 126 -4.84 3.17 4.24
N ASN A 127 -3.83 3.15 3.39
CA ASN A 127 -3.53 4.29 2.51
C ASN A 127 -4.51 4.32 1.32
N ASN A 128 -5.06 5.49 0.97
CA ASN A 128 -5.94 5.62 -0.20
C ASN A 128 -5.18 5.96 -1.51
N ILE A 129 -3.90 6.33 -1.41
CA ILE A 129 -2.96 6.62 -2.51
C ILE A 129 -3.44 7.67 -3.53
N CYS A 130 -4.35 8.58 -3.14
CA CYS A 130 -4.66 9.74 -3.96
C CYS A 130 -3.51 10.76 -3.95
N SER A 131 -3.29 11.41 -5.08
CA SER A 131 -2.20 12.35 -5.28
C SER A 131 -2.46 13.69 -4.62
N GLN A 132 -1.66 13.97 -3.58
CA GLN A 132 -1.60 15.24 -2.85
C GLN A 132 -0.47 16.15 -3.33
N ARG A 133 0.17 15.80 -4.44
CA ARG A 133 1.36 16.47 -5.00
C ARG A 133 1.31 16.53 -6.51
N ASP A 134 1.98 17.50 -7.09
CA ASP A 134 2.21 17.58 -8.53
C ASP A 134 3.61 18.12 -8.81
N LEU A 135 4.21 17.65 -9.89
CA LEU A 135 5.46 18.18 -10.42
C LEU A 135 5.14 19.18 -11.54
N TYR A 136 5.75 20.36 -11.48
CA TYR A 136 5.57 21.43 -12.46
C TYR A 136 6.87 21.65 -13.23
N GLN A 137 6.82 21.62 -14.55
CA GLN A 137 7.91 22.04 -15.42
C GLN A 137 7.95 23.56 -15.46
N GLU A 138 9.01 24.17 -14.95
CA GLU A 138 9.19 25.61 -14.96
C GLU A 138 9.89 26.07 -16.24
N ARG A 139 9.59 27.30 -16.69
CA ARG A 139 10.26 27.95 -17.82
C ARG A 139 11.26 28.99 -17.30
N THR A 140 12.44 29.00 -17.91
CA THR A 140 13.52 29.96 -17.66
C THR A 140 13.85 30.70 -18.96
N ASP A 141 14.50 31.85 -18.84
CA ASP A 141 14.97 32.65 -19.97
C ASP A 141 16.30 33.32 -19.60
N PRO A 142 17.35 33.21 -20.43
CA PRO A 142 18.62 33.92 -20.23
C PRO A 142 18.48 35.45 -20.07
N ALA A 143 17.46 36.08 -20.66
CA ALA A 143 17.17 37.51 -20.50
C ALA A 143 16.57 37.85 -19.13
N HIS A 144 16.07 36.84 -18.40
CA HIS A 144 15.44 36.96 -17.09
C HIS A 144 16.11 35.99 -16.09
N PRO A 145 17.41 36.17 -15.80
CA PRO A 145 18.15 35.24 -14.96
C PRO A 145 17.56 35.17 -13.55
N GLY A 146 17.44 33.96 -13.02
CA GLY A 146 16.91 33.74 -11.68
C GLY A 146 15.38 33.84 -11.57
N ALA A 147 14.64 34.04 -12.67
CA ALA A 147 13.19 34.10 -12.69
C ALA A 147 12.54 32.88 -13.36
N PHE A 148 11.26 32.66 -13.06
CA PHE A 148 10.41 31.67 -13.71
C PHE A 148 9.18 32.33 -14.33
N LEU A 149 8.78 31.88 -15.52
CA LEU A 149 7.60 32.43 -16.20
C LEU A 149 6.31 31.93 -15.54
N TYR A 150 5.37 32.82 -15.27
CA TYR A 150 3.99 32.51 -14.92
C TYR A 150 3.03 33.53 -15.52
N ASP A 151 2.03 33.06 -16.27
CA ASP A 151 0.97 33.90 -16.85
C ASP A 151 1.52 35.12 -17.63
N GLY A 152 2.58 34.89 -18.41
CA GLY A 152 3.26 35.93 -19.19
C GLY A 152 4.19 36.86 -18.40
N VAL A 153 4.32 36.68 -17.08
CA VAL A 153 5.18 37.47 -16.19
C VAL A 153 6.37 36.66 -15.70
N TRP A 154 7.56 37.26 -15.68
CA TRP A 154 8.75 36.66 -15.08
C TRP A 154 8.82 36.96 -13.59
N GLU A 155 8.63 35.95 -12.76
CA GLU A 155 8.66 36.06 -11.30
C GLU A 155 10.04 35.67 -10.77
N PRO A 156 10.72 36.53 -10.00
CA PRO A 156 12.00 36.17 -9.35
C PRO A 156 11.84 34.93 -8.47
N ALA A 157 12.79 34.00 -8.56
CA ALA A 157 12.84 32.86 -7.66
C ALA A 157 13.08 33.32 -6.23
N ARG A 158 12.39 32.70 -5.27
CA ARG A 158 12.76 32.82 -3.85
C ARG A 158 13.87 31.83 -3.55
N GLU A 159 14.82 32.21 -2.71
CA GLU A 159 15.92 31.32 -2.30
C GLU A 159 15.98 31.21 -0.77
N THR A 160 16.42 30.06 -0.29
CA THR A 160 16.77 29.83 1.11
C THR A 160 18.04 28.99 1.16
N VAL A 161 18.99 29.36 2.00
CA VAL A 161 20.25 28.62 2.16
C VAL A 161 20.24 27.89 3.48
N GLU A 162 20.31 26.56 3.42
CA GLU A 162 20.36 25.69 4.59
C GLU A 162 21.79 25.22 4.84
N GLU A 163 22.20 25.19 6.11
CA GLU A 163 23.50 24.64 6.52
C GLU A 163 23.30 23.27 7.19
N ILE A 164 23.84 22.22 6.57
CA ILE A 164 23.79 20.85 7.08
C ILE A 164 25.12 20.54 7.76
N ARG A 165 25.08 20.34 9.08
CA ARG A 165 26.27 19.95 9.86
C ARG A 165 26.55 18.45 9.71
N VAL A 166 27.75 18.11 9.26
CA VAL A 166 28.18 16.73 9.02
C VAL A 166 29.13 16.27 10.13
N ARG A 167 28.81 15.15 10.79
CA ARG A 167 29.68 14.57 11.82
C ARG A 167 31.05 14.21 11.21
N GLY A 168 32.12 14.80 11.75
CA GLY A 168 33.49 14.56 11.29
C GLY A 168 33.85 15.23 9.96
N GLY A 169 32.98 16.09 9.40
CA GLY A 169 33.19 16.80 8.15
C GLY A 169 32.91 18.30 8.25
N SER A 170 33.16 19.02 7.16
CA SER A 170 32.76 20.44 7.05
C SER A 170 31.26 20.57 6.83
N PRO A 171 30.60 21.63 7.34
CA PRO A 171 29.20 21.91 7.04
C PRO A 171 28.97 22.06 5.53
N VAL A 172 27.86 21.52 5.03
CA VAL A 172 27.43 21.66 3.63
C VAL A 172 26.37 22.75 3.57
N ARG A 173 26.51 23.72 2.66
CA ARG A 173 25.51 24.76 2.42
C ARG A 173 24.74 24.45 1.14
N GLN A 174 23.42 24.29 1.24
CA GLN A 174 22.54 24.01 0.11
C GLN A 174 21.65 25.22 -0.16
N ALA A 175 21.69 25.75 -1.38
CA ALA A 175 20.71 26.73 -1.84
C ALA A 175 19.46 26.02 -2.36
N ILE A 176 18.30 26.34 -1.79
CA ILE A 176 17.01 25.81 -2.22
C ILE A 176 16.26 26.95 -2.90
N ARG A 177 16.05 26.81 -4.22
CA ARG A 177 15.29 27.76 -5.03
C ARG A 177 13.83 27.35 -5.09
N PHE A 178 12.95 28.34 -5.11
CA PHE A 178 11.51 28.16 -5.17
C PHE A 178 10.94 28.96 -6.34
N SER A 179 10.10 28.31 -7.13
CA SER A 179 9.08 29.01 -7.93
C SER A 179 7.83 29.21 -7.07
N ARG A 180 6.78 29.82 -7.65
CA ARG A 180 5.46 29.84 -7.01
C ARG A 180 4.84 28.45 -6.78
N ASN A 181 5.27 27.45 -7.55
CA ASN A 181 4.71 26.09 -7.46
C ASN A 181 5.39 25.28 -6.35
N GLY A 182 6.57 25.69 -5.86
CA GLY A 182 7.27 25.03 -4.77
C GLY A 182 8.79 25.03 -4.94
N PRO A 183 9.53 24.26 -4.13
CA PRO A 183 10.97 24.09 -4.31
C PRO A 183 11.28 23.40 -5.64
N ILE A 184 12.39 23.81 -6.26
CA ILE A 184 12.98 23.09 -7.40
C ILE A 184 13.62 21.80 -6.90
N VAL A 185 13.32 20.68 -7.57
CA VAL A 185 13.64 19.32 -7.11
C VAL A 185 14.52 18.53 -8.09
N ASP A 186 15.15 19.20 -9.05
CA ASP A 186 15.99 18.58 -10.10
C ASP A 186 17.02 17.58 -9.53
N GLU A 187 17.67 17.94 -8.42
CA GLU A 187 18.73 17.15 -7.80
C GLU A 187 18.23 15.82 -7.21
N ILE A 188 16.94 15.74 -6.84
CA ILE A 188 16.31 14.55 -6.24
C ILE A 188 15.43 13.77 -7.22
N LEU A 189 15.33 14.21 -8.48
CA LEU A 189 14.69 13.43 -9.53
C LEU A 189 15.48 12.12 -9.76
N PRO A 190 14.78 11.02 -10.10
CA PRO A 190 15.46 9.78 -10.46
C PRO A 190 16.39 10.01 -11.67
N PRO A 191 17.45 9.21 -11.84
CA PRO A 191 18.42 9.37 -12.92
C PRO A 191 17.77 9.59 -14.31
N ALA A 192 16.78 8.75 -14.64
CA ALA A 192 16.00 8.81 -15.89
C ALA A 192 15.27 10.16 -16.13
N ALA A 193 15.11 10.99 -15.10
CA ALA A 193 14.42 12.28 -15.15
C ALA A 193 15.31 13.47 -14.78
N ARG A 194 16.57 13.27 -14.37
CA ARG A 194 17.45 14.33 -13.84
C ARG A 194 17.75 15.45 -14.85
N GLY A 195 17.67 15.15 -16.16
CA GLY A 195 17.85 16.12 -17.24
C GLY A 195 16.60 16.88 -17.68
N THR A 196 15.47 16.71 -16.99
CA THR A 196 14.19 17.32 -17.38
C THR A 196 13.93 18.69 -16.74
N GLY A 197 14.81 19.14 -15.85
CA GLY A 197 14.67 20.38 -15.10
C GLY A 197 14.56 21.68 -15.94
N PRO A 198 14.08 22.77 -15.34
CA PRO A 198 13.75 22.88 -13.92
C PRO A 198 12.34 22.35 -13.59
N VAL A 199 12.26 21.49 -12.57
CA VAL A 199 11.01 20.91 -12.06
C VAL A 199 10.77 21.37 -10.63
N ALA A 200 9.58 21.92 -10.35
CA ALA A 200 9.12 22.28 -9.02
C ALA A 200 8.16 21.24 -8.43
N LEU A 201 8.20 21.01 -7.12
CA LEU A 201 7.27 20.16 -6.39
C LEU A 201 6.22 20.99 -5.65
N ARG A 202 4.95 20.88 -6.04
CA ARG A 202 3.83 21.38 -5.24
C ARG A 202 3.28 20.24 -4.40
N TRP A 203 3.24 20.38 -3.08
CA TRP A 203 2.79 19.31 -2.17
C TRP A 203 1.99 19.87 -0.99
N LEU A 204 0.82 19.28 -0.72
CA LEU A 204 -0.01 19.66 0.43
C LEU A 204 0.68 19.46 1.77
N GLY A 205 1.65 18.55 1.87
CA GLY A 205 2.41 18.33 3.11
C GLY A 205 3.33 19.49 3.50
N ALA A 206 3.53 20.47 2.60
CA ALA A 206 4.20 21.72 2.92
C ALA A 206 3.26 22.75 3.58
N THR A 207 2.00 22.40 3.85
CA THR A 207 1.02 23.26 4.53
C THR A 207 0.71 22.74 5.93
N GLU A 208 0.31 23.64 6.84
CA GLU A 208 -0.10 23.28 8.19
C GLU A 208 -1.25 22.27 8.18
N CYS A 209 -1.14 21.23 9.01
CA CYS A 209 -2.05 20.09 9.04
C CYS A 209 -2.49 19.73 10.47
N GLY A 210 -3.78 19.46 10.66
CA GLY A 210 -4.39 19.15 11.96
C GLY A 210 -4.37 17.67 12.34
N TRP A 211 -3.46 16.85 11.78
CA TRP A 211 -3.49 15.39 11.96
C TRP A 211 -3.47 14.96 13.43
N LEU A 212 -2.66 15.62 14.28
CA LEU A 212 -2.56 15.25 15.69
C LEU A 212 -3.87 15.57 16.43
N THR A 213 -4.47 16.72 16.15
CA THR A 213 -5.78 17.09 16.72
C THR A 213 -6.85 16.09 16.29
N SER A 214 -6.84 15.67 15.03
CA SER A 214 -7.76 14.67 14.51
C SER A 214 -7.56 13.29 15.18
N LEU A 215 -6.32 12.81 15.34
CA LEU A 215 -6.06 11.54 16.05
C LEU A 215 -6.53 11.60 17.51
N LEU A 216 -6.19 12.66 18.24
CA LEU A 216 -6.60 12.82 19.64
C LEU A 216 -8.14 12.93 19.79
N ALA A 217 -8.85 13.41 18.77
CA ALA A 217 -10.30 13.42 18.74
C ALA A 217 -10.85 12.01 18.43
N LEU A 218 -10.23 11.28 17.50
CA LEU A 218 -10.58 9.90 17.16
C LEU A 218 -10.39 8.95 18.35
N ASP A 219 -9.29 9.08 19.10
CA ASP A 219 -8.99 8.32 20.32
C ASP A 219 -10.02 8.52 21.45
N ARG A 220 -10.90 9.52 21.33
CA ARG A 220 -11.98 9.83 22.28
C ARG A 220 -13.37 9.56 21.71
N ALA A 221 -13.47 9.24 20.42
CA ALA A 221 -14.73 9.10 19.71
C ALA A 221 -15.52 7.88 20.22
N LYS A 222 -16.84 8.04 20.26
CA LYS A 222 -17.77 7.07 20.85
C LYS A 222 -18.76 6.49 19.85
N SER A 223 -18.76 7.00 18.62
CA SER A 223 -19.65 6.60 17.53
C SER A 223 -18.96 6.76 16.18
N VAL A 224 -19.48 6.09 15.15
CA VAL A 224 -18.99 6.24 13.78
C VAL A 224 -19.07 7.71 13.32
N ASP A 225 -20.11 8.45 13.71
CA ASP A 225 -20.27 9.86 13.34
C ASP A 225 -19.21 10.76 14.00
N GLU A 226 -18.92 10.56 15.29
CA GLU A 226 -17.83 11.29 15.97
C GLU A 226 -16.47 10.97 15.33
N ALA A 227 -16.24 9.70 14.97
CA ALA A 227 -15.02 9.26 14.30
C ALA A 227 -14.83 9.96 12.94
N ARG A 228 -15.89 10.05 12.14
CA ARG A 228 -15.88 10.79 10.87
C ARG A 228 -15.66 12.28 11.10
N ALA A 229 -16.33 12.88 12.08
CA ALA A 229 -16.17 14.30 12.40
C ALA A 229 -14.73 14.64 12.82
N ALA A 230 -14.07 13.75 13.57
CA ALA A 230 -12.68 13.90 13.99
C ALA A 230 -11.70 14.04 12.80
N LEU A 231 -12.03 13.46 11.64
CA LEU A 231 -11.17 13.49 10.45
C LEU A 231 -11.26 14.79 9.64
N ARG A 232 -12.18 15.71 9.97
CA ARG A 232 -12.38 16.96 9.21
C ARG A 232 -11.12 17.83 9.13
N GLY A 233 -10.29 17.83 10.18
CA GLY A 233 -9.01 18.56 10.23
C GLY A 233 -7.84 17.84 9.55
N TRP A 234 -8.05 16.61 9.07
CA TRP A 234 -7.01 15.76 8.48
C TRP A 234 -6.67 16.21 7.06
N ARG A 235 -5.44 16.68 6.83
CA ARG A 235 -5.00 17.15 5.50
C ARG A 235 -4.08 16.17 4.79
N VAL A 236 -3.08 15.64 5.48
CA VAL A 236 -2.10 14.71 4.95
C VAL A 236 -1.75 13.67 6.02
N PRO A 237 -1.34 12.45 5.65
CA PRO A 237 -1.47 11.85 4.30
C PRO A 237 -2.95 11.53 3.95
N THR A 238 -3.22 11.03 2.74
CA THR A 238 -4.54 10.47 2.43
C THR A 238 -4.72 9.07 2.98
N TRP A 239 -5.83 8.81 3.67
CA TRP A 239 -6.15 7.51 4.26
C TRP A 239 -7.55 7.02 3.90
N SER A 240 -7.75 5.73 4.07
CA SER A 240 -9.00 4.99 3.95
C SER A 240 -9.28 4.36 5.30
N LEU A 241 -10.15 4.99 6.09
CA LEU A 241 -10.49 4.51 7.43
C LEU A 241 -11.81 3.76 7.41
N VAL A 242 -11.85 2.61 8.08
CA VAL A 242 -13.08 1.88 8.38
C VAL A 242 -13.36 1.96 9.87
N PHE A 243 -14.63 2.04 10.23
CA PHE A 243 -15.08 2.21 11.61
C PHE A 243 -16.23 1.27 11.91
N ALA A 244 -16.35 0.87 13.17
CA ALA A 244 -17.61 0.37 13.71
C ALA A 244 -17.81 0.80 15.16
N ASP A 245 -19.07 0.94 15.57
CA ASP A 245 -19.43 1.16 16.97
C ASP A 245 -20.30 0.04 17.56
N VAL A 246 -20.39 0.04 18.89
CA VAL A 246 -21.14 -0.97 19.66
C VAL A 246 -22.65 -0.91 19.42
N ASP A 247 -23.18 0.16 18.83
CA ASP A 247 -24.59 0.29 18.48
C ASP A 247 -24.91 -0.44 17.16
N GLY A 248 -23.86 -0.83 16.42
CA GLY A 248 -23.96 -1.67 15.23
C GLY A 248 -23.70 -0.91 13.93
N HIS A 249 -23.36 0.37 14.00
CA HIS A 249 -23.04 1.17 12.82
C HIS A 249 -21.66 0.84 12.29
N ILE A 250 -21.52 0.83 10.97
CA ILE A 250 -20.25 0.66 10.26
C ILE A 250 -20.05 1.80 9.25
N GLY A 251 -18.82 2.24 9.09
CA GLY A 251 -18.52 3.38 8.22
C GLY A 251 -17.19 3.28 7.49
N TYR A 252 -17.08 4.04 6.41
CA TYR A 252 -15.83 4.31 5.69
C TYR A 252 -15.70 5.82 5.43
N GLN A 253 -14.50 6.34 5.61
CA GLN A 253 -14.15 7.72 5.27
C GLN A 253 -12.77 7.76 4.61
N ALA A 254 -12.74 8.28 3.38
CA ALA A 254 -11.50 8.79 2.80
C ALA A 254 -11.11 10.08 3.55
N ALA A 255 -9.95 10.07 4.22
CA ALA A 255 -9.38 11.22 4.90
C ALA A 255 -8.23 11.83 4.11
N GLY A 256 -7.93 13.11 4.37
CA GLY A 256 -6.93 13.89 3.65
C GLY A 256 -7.54 14.79 2.59
N GLN A 257 -6.76 15.79 2.16
CA GLN A 257 -7.16 16.75 1.14
C GLN A 257 -6.63 16.32 -0.23
N ILE A 258 -7.50 16.39 -1.24
CA ILE A 258 -7.15 16.09 -2.63
C ILE A 258 -7.32 17.38 -3.44
N PRO A 259 -6.27 17.88 -4.12
CA PRO A 259 -6.38 19.07 -4.95
C PRO A 259 -7.32 18.88 -6.13
N ILE A 260 -8.17 19.88 -6.38
CA ILE A 260 -8.97 19.95 -7.61
C ILE A 260 -8.08 20.49 -8.72
N ARG A 261 -7.99 19.76 -9.83
CA ARG A 261 -7.26 20.16 -11.02
C ARG A 261 -8.24 20.52 -12.13
N ARG A 262 -7.96 21.58 -12.88
CA ARG A 262 -8.78 21.96 -14.04
C ARG A 262 -8.39 21.15 -15.27
N VAL A 263 -7.09 20.92 -15.44
CA VAL A 263 -6.54 20.04 -16.47
C VAL A 263 -6.07 18.74 -15.81
N TRP A 264 -6.66 17.64 -16.24
CA TRP A 264 -6.33 16.30 -15.75
C TRP A 264 -5.44 15.59 -16.76
N GLU A 265 -4.16 15.46 -16.40
CA GLU A 265 -3.13 14.80 -17.21
C GLU A 265 -2.06 14.17 -16.30
N ARG A 266 -1.27 13.26 -16.87
CA ARG A 266 -0.12 12.63 -16.20
C ARG A 266 1.18 13.34 -16.58
N GLY A 267 2.19 13.20 -15.72
CA GLY A 267 3.52 13.77 -15.94
C GLY A 267 3.66 15.17 -15.36
N TYR A 268 4.56 15.96 -15.93
CA TYR A 268 4.80 17.32 -15.50
C TYR A 268 3.70 18.26 -15.97
N ARG A 269 3.26 19.12 -15.06
CA ARG A 269 2.35 20.22 -15.37
C ARG A 269 3.14 21.42 -15.88
N PRO A 270 2.66 22.15 -16.90
CA PRO A 270 3.19 23.46 -17.25
C PRO A 270 3.16 24.44 -16.05
N GLY A 271 4.33 24.78 -15.50
CA GLY A 271 4.49 25.71 -14.38
C GLY A 271 4.04 27.13 -14.68
N TRP A 272 4.14 27.51 -15.96
CA TRP A 272 3.84 28.85 -16.45
C TRP A 272 2.37 29.10 -16.79
N ASP A 273 1.53 28.05 -16.83
CA ASP A 273 0.16 28.13 -17.31
C ASP A 273 -0.84 28.15 -16.13
N PRO A 274 -1.63 29.23 -15.95
CA PRO A 274 -2.60 29.32 -14.87
C PRO A 274 -3.67 28.23 -14.90
N ARG A 275 -3.93 27.60 -16.05
CA ARG A 275 -4.92 26.50 -16.17
C ARG A 275 -4.50 25.23 -15.46
N HIS A 276 -3.21 25.02 -15.21
CA HIS A 276 -2.69 23.81 -14.56
C HIS A 276 -2.57 23.96 -13.03
N GLN A 277 -2.90 25.13 -12.48
CA GLN A 277 -2.90 25.40 -11.05
C GLN A 277 -4.03 24.67 -10.32
N TRP A 278 -3.82 24.37 -9.03
CA TRP A 278 -4.87 23.81 -8.17
C TRP A 278 -6.00 24.81 -7.94
N ASP A 279 -7.25 24.34 -8.07
CA ASP A 279 -8.47 25.11 -7.83
C ASP A 279 -9.12 24.72 -6.50
N GLY A 280 -8.35 24.85 -5.42
CA GLY A 280 -8.74 24.39 -4.10
C GLY A 280 -8.60 22.87 -3.92
N VAL A 281 -9.41 22.31 -3.01
CA VAL A 281 -9.40 20.89 -2.63
C VAL A 281 -10.83 20.36 -2.61
N ILE A 282 -11.00 19.05 -2.80
CA ILE A 282 -12.30 18.38 -2.65
C ILE A 282 -12.84 18.67 -1.23
N PRO A 283 -14.07 19.19 -1.09
CA PRO A 283 -14.68 19.40 0.23
C PRO A 283 -14.82 18.09 1.01
N PHE A 284 -14.70 18.14 2.33
CA PHE A 284 -14.77 16.94 3.19
C PHE A 284 -16.06 16.14 3.00
N GLU A 285 -17.20 16.82 2.89
CA GLU A 285 -18.53 16.24 2.63
C GLU A 285 -18.63 15.53 1.28
N ALA A 286 -17.74 15.85 0.35
CA ALA A 286 -17.70 15.31 -1.00
C ALA A 286 -16.61 14.25 -1.17
N MET A 287 -15.83 13.94 -0.12
CA MET A 287 -14.86 12.85 -0.14
C MET A 287 -15.57 11.49 -0.16
N PRO A 288 -14.98 10.45 -0.77
CA PRO A 288 -15.53 9.10 -0.74
C PRO A 288 -15.83 8.62 0.69
N CYS A 289 -17.07 8.19 0.93
CA CYS A 289 -17.50 7.66 2.23
C CYS A 289 -18.63 6.64 2.07
N LEU A 290 -18.80 5.78 3.07
CA LEU A 290 -19.96 4.88 3.20
C LEU A 290 -20.45 4.90 4.65
N ALA A 291 -21.76 4.74 4.84
CA ALA A 291 -22.38 4.53 6.14
C ALA A 291 -23.41 3.40 6.00
N ASP A 292 -23.29 2.38 6.83
CA ASP A 292 -24.22 1.23 6.91
C ASP A 292 -24.68 0.65 5.56
N PRO A 293 -23.75 0.34 4.62
CA PRO A 293 -24.15 -0.12 3.29
C PRO A 293 -24.93 -1.44 3.36
N GLU A 294 -25.90 -1.65 2.47
CA GLU A 294 -26.78 -2.84 2.43
C GLU A 294 -26.02 -4.18 2.34
N ARG A 295 -24.83 -4.20 1.75
CA ARG A 295 -23.97 -5.39 1.71
C ARG A 295 -23.45 -5.85 3.09
N GLY A 296 -23.48 -4.97 4.09
CA GLY A 296 -23.19 -5.28 5.50
C GLY A 296 -21.72 -5.39 5.85
N TRP A 297 -20.84 -4.93 4.96
CA TRP A 297 -19.40 -4.87 5.18
C TRP A 297 -18.78 -3.75 4.34
N ILE A 298 -17.58 -3.33 4.73
CA ILE A 298 -16.73 -2.43 3.96
C ILE A 298 -15.30 -2.97 4.04
N ALA A 299 -14.55 -2.93 2.93
CA ALA A 299 -13.17 -3.38 2.88
C ALA A 299 -12.34 -2.40 2.05
N THR A 300 -11.08 -2.22 2.43
CA THR A 300 -10.11 -1.42 1.69
C THR A 300 -8.77 -2.13 1.69
N ALA A 301 -8.08 -2.09 0.55
CA ALA A 301 -6.77 -2.72 0.40
C ALA A 301 -5.88 -1.89 -0.52
N ASN A 302 -5.88 -0.57 -0.31
CA ASN A 302 -5.22 0.45 -1.16
C ASN A 302 -5.66 0.49 -2.62
N ASN A 303 -6.71 -0.26 -2.97
CA ASN A 303 -7.42 -0.15 -4.22
C ASN A 303 -8.13 1.21 -4.34
N ARG A 304 -8.54 1.56 -5.55
CA ARG A 304 -9.13 2.86 -5.86
C ARG A 304 -10.34 3.21 -4.96
N PRO A 305 -10.45 4.44 -4.42
CA PRO A 305 -11.54 4.80 -3.52
C PRO A 305 -12.93 4.76 -4.14
N ALA A 306 -13.05 5.13 -5.41
CA ALA A 306 -14.32 5.18 -6.11
C ALA A 306 -14.15 4.86 -7.61
N PRO A 307 -15.22 4.46 -8.30
CA PRO A 307 -15.22 4.26 -9.76
C PRO A 307 -14.97 5.56 -10.54
N ASP A 308 -14.80 5.45 -11.86
CA ASP A 308 -14.43 6.56 -12.75
C ASP A 308 -15.50 7.64 -12.89
N ASP A 309 -16.77 7.29 -12.67
CA ASP A 309 -17.92 8.21 -12.71
C ASP A 309 -18.17 8.93 -11.38
N PHE A 310 -17.25 8.82 -10.40
CA PHE A 310 -17.30 9.62 -9.18
C PHE A 310 -17.20 11.13 -9.51
N PRO A 311 -18.04 12.01 -8.94
CA PRO A 311 -18.15 13.41 -9.41
C PRO A 311 -16.86 14.23 -9.35
N TYR A 312 -15.94 13.86 -8.46
CA TYR A 312 -14.63 14.50 -8.34
C TYR A 312 -13.57 13.53 -8.86
N PRO A 313 -12.91 13.81 -10.01
CA PRO A 313 -11.87 12.96 -10.51
C PRO A 313 -10.79 12.73 -9.46
N LEU A 314 -10.46 11.46 -9.23
CA LEU A 314 -9.41 11.06 -8.32
C LEU A 314 -8.15 10.75 -9.15
N ALA A 315 -7.05 11.37 -8.80
CA ALA A 315 -5.73 11.01 -9.30
C ALA A 315 -4.99 10.25 -8.22
N GLY A 316 -4.31 9.16 -8.57
CA GLY A 316 -3.59 8.30 -7.65
C GLY A 316 -2.80 7.22 -8.36
N THR A 317 -2.00 6.50 -7.59
CA THR A 317 -1.23 5.33 -8.03
C THR A 317 -1.60 4.15 -7.14
N TRP A 318 -2.81 3.63 -7.33
CA TRP A 318 -3.39 2.64 -6.43
C TRP A 318 -2.71 1.28 -6.54
N SER A 319 -2.79 0.48 -5.48
CA SER A 319 -2.41 -0.93 -5.55
C SER A 319 -3.29 -1.69 -6.54
N SER A 320 -2.82 -2.86 -6.98
CA SER A 320 -3.67 -3.81 -7.69
C SER A 320 -4.96 -4.11 -6.90
N GLY A 321 -6.08 -4.27 -7.59
CA GLY A 321 -7.37 -4.57 -6.94
C GLY A 321 -7.48 -5.98 -6.36
N HIS A 322 -6.45 -6.82 -6.53
CA HIS A 322 -6.48 -8.24 -6.16
C HIS A 322 -6.75 -8.49 -4.67
N ARG A 323 -6.09 -7.76 -3.76
CA ARG A 323 -6.32 -7.92 -2.32
C ARG A 323 -7.75 -7.54 -1.94
N ALA A 324 -8.24 -6.41 -2.43
CA ALA A 324 -9.61 -5.96 -2.18
C ALA A 324 -10.64 -6.96 -2.73
N ARG A 325 -10.45 -7.42 -3.96
CA ARG A 325 -11.28 -8.45 -4.59
C ARG A 325 -11.27 -9.75 -3.79
N ARG A 326 -10.11 -10.17 -3.30
CA ARG A 326 -9.99 -11.40 -2.51
C ARG A 326 -10.67 -11.27 -1.15
N ILE A 327 -10.52 -10.13 -0.47
CA ILE A 327 -11.23 -9.83 0.77
C ILE A 327 -12.75 -9.85 0.52
N ARG A 328 -13.22 -9.21 -0.55
CA ARG A 328 -14.64 -9.26 -0.95
C ARG A 328 -15.12 -10.69 -1.17
N GLN A 329 -14.38 -11.51 -1.93
CA GLN A 329 -14.73 -12.92 -2.15
C GLN A 329 -14.86 -13.70 -0.83
N MET A 330 -13.94 -13.51 0.12
CA MET A 330 -14.01 -14.17 1.43
C MET A 330 -15.19 -13.68 2.27
N LEU A 331 -15.45 -12.37 2.27
CA LEU A 331 -16.61 -11.79 2.94
C LEU A 331 -17.92 -12.28 2.33
N GLU A 332 -18.03 -12.38 1.00
CA GLU A 332 -19.24 -12.83 0.30
C GLU A 332 -19.46 -14.34 0.39
N ALA A 333 -18.40 -15.15 0.44
CA ALA A 333 -18.48 -16.61 0.51
C ALA A 333 -19.09 -17.12 1.83
N LYS A 334 -19.00 -16.34 2.92
CA LYS A 334 -19.58 -16.71 4.22
C LYS A 334 -20.62 -15.69 4.69
N PRO A 335 -21.91 -16.06 4.82
CA PRO A 335 -22.95 -15.13 5.25
C PRO A 335 -22.74 -14.55 6.66
N VAL A 336 -22.27 -15.41 7.59
CA VAL A 336 -22.05 -15.09 9.01
C VAL A 336 -20.62 -15.42 9.40
N LEU A 337 -19.87 -14.42 9.86
CA LEU A 337 -18.47 -14.51 10.26
C LEU A 337 -18.31 -14.44 11.79
N ASP A 338 -17.26 -15.05 12.31
CA ASP A 338 -16.76 -14.82 13.67
C ASP A 338 -15.34 -14.25 13.66
N ARG A 339 -14.79 -13.96 14.85
CA ARG A 339 -13.44 -13.44 15.00
C ARG A 339 -12.38 -14.37 14.39
N ASP A 340 -12.56 -15.68 14.50
CA ASP A 340 -11.58 -16.64 14.00
C ASP A 340 -11.62 -16.73 12.47
N ASP A 341 -12.78 -16.52 11.83
CA ASP A 341 -12.87 -16.32 10.38
C ASP A 341 -12.06 -15.10 9.94
N VAL A 342 -12.23 -13.97 10.63
CA VAL A 342 -11.49 -12.73 10.35
C VAL A 342 -9.99 -12.93 10.55
N ALA A 343 -9.57 -13.65 11.59
CA ALA A 343 -8.17 -14.02 11.81
C ALA A 343 -7.60 -14.88 10.66
N ARG A 344 -8.39 -15.83 10.14
CA ARG A 344 -8.01 -16.64 8.96
C ARG A 344 -7.91 -15.81 7.68
N MET A 345 -8.73 -14.78 7.51
CA MET A 345 -8.66 -13.90 6.34
C MET A 345 -7.31 -13.17 6.25
N HIS A 346 -6.73 -12.70 7.36
CA HIS A 346 -5.37 -12.13 7.37
C HIS A 346 -4.30 -13.13 6.88
N GLN A 347 -4.60 -14.43 6.86
CA GLN A 347 -3.69 -15.51 6.49
C GLN A 347 -3.95 -16.07 5.09
N ASP A 348 -4.85 -15.47 4.30
CA ASP A 348 -5.17 -15.99 2.97
C ASP A 348 -4.05 -15.67 1.96
N THR A 349 -3.48 -16.73 1.41
CA THR A 349 -2.32 -16.75 0.51
C THR A 349 -2.70 -16.96 -0.96
N LEU A 350 -3.99 -16.89 -1.34
CA LEU A 350 -4.40 -17.12 -2.72
C LEU A 350 -4.04 -15.91 -3.59
N SER A 351 -3.10 -16.08 -4.52
CA SER A 351 -2.66 -15.03 -5.43
C SER A 351 -3.62 -14.96 -6.63
N LEU A 352 -4.51 -13.96 -6.65
CA LEU A 352 -5.42 -13.77 -7.78
C LEU A 352 -4.66 -13.47 -9.08
N ARG A 353 -3.49 -12.83 -9.01
CA ARG A 353 -2.57 -12.69 -10.14
C ARG A 353 -2.19 -14.06 -10.70
N ALA A 354 -1.77 -14.99 -9.84
CA ALA A 354 -1.43 -16.35 -10.29
C ALA A 354 -2.66 -17.08 -10.87
N VAL A 355 -3.84 -16.95 -10.25
CA VAL A 355 -5.09 -17.53 -10.76
C VAL A 355 -5.40 -17.04 -12.19
N GLU A 356 -5.16 -15.77 -12.48
CA GLU A 356 -5.40 -15.18 -13.80
C GLU A 356 -4.29 -15.53 -14.81
N CYS A 357 -3.03 -15.58 -14.37
CA CYS A 357 -1.85 -15.70 -15.25
C CYS A 357 -1.39 -17.14 -15.52
N VAL A 358 -1.39 -18.02 -14.51
CA VAL A 358 -0.85 -19.38 -14.62
C VAL A 358 -1.55 -20.21 -15.69
N PRO A 359 -2.89 -20.21 -15.83
CA PRO A 359 -3.56 -20.94 -16.91
C PRO A 359 -3.12 -20.49 -18.31
N ARG A 360 -2.84 -19.18 -18.49
CA ARG A 360 -2.40 -18.59 -19.76
C ARG A 360 -0.96 -19.00 -20.09
N LEU A 361 -0.08 -18.94 -19.08
CA LEU A 361 1.29 -19.42 -19.18
C LEU A 361 1.32 -20.92 -19.54
N LEU A 362 0.52 -21.75 -18.86
CA LEU A 362 0.42 -23.18 -19.14
C LEU A 362 -0.11 -23.47 -20.55
N ALA A 363 -1.10 -22.69 -21.03
CA ALA A 363 -1.60 -22.83 -22.39
C ALA A 363 -0.48 -22.59 -23.42
N TRP A 364 0.32 -21.54 -23.24
CA TRP A 364 1.47 -21.27 -24.09
C TRP A 364 2.54 -22.37 -23.98
N LEU A 365 2.96 -22.74 -22.77
CA LEU A 365 3.96 -23.80 -22.54
C LEU A 365 3.57 -25.12 -23.21
N ARG A 366 2.30 -25.52 -23.14
CA ARG A 366 1.81 -26.77 -23.78
C ARG A 366 1.90 -26.74 -25.31
N SER A 367 1.81 -25.54 -25.91
CA SER A 367 1.94 -25.34 -27.35
C SER A 367 3.39 -25.26 -27.82
N TRP A 368 4.33 -25.00 -26.91
CA TRP A 368 5.75 -24.84 -27.21
C TRP A 368 6.47 -26.20 -27.15
N PRO A 369 6.97 -26.76 -28.27
CA PRO A 369 7.51 -28.12 -28.29
C PRO A 369 8.69 -28.36 -27.34
N GLU A 370 9.54 -27.35 -27.14
CA GLU A 370 10.71 -27.41 -26.24
C GLU A 370 10.29 -27.65 -24.78
N ALA A 371 9.13 -27.14 -24.36
CA ALA A 371 8.63 -27.33 -23.00
C ALA A 371 8.38 -28.81 -22.65
N ARG A 372 8.07 -29.64 -23.65
CA ARG A 372 7.90 -31.08 -23.49
C ARG A 372 9.21 -31.86 -23.65
N ALA A 373 10.13 -31.35 -24.46
CA ALA A 373 11.38 -32.02 -24.77
C ALA A 373 12.46 -31.83 -23.67
N SER A 374 12.41 -30.72 -22.95
CA SER A 374 13.35 -30.38 -21.87
C SER A 374 12.83 -30.85 -20.51
N ALA A 375 13.60 -31.68 -19.80
CA ALA A 375 13.20 -32.21 -18.49
C ALA A 375 12.95 -31.11 -17.43
N PRO A 376 13.78 -30.05 -17.30
CA PRO A 376 13.48 -28.91 -16.41
C PRO A 376 12.16 -28.20 -16.75
N LEU A 377 11.87 -27.98 -18.04
CA LEU A 377 10.63 -27.32 -18.46
C LEU A 377 9.40 -28.21 -18.23
N ALA A 378 9.51 -29.50 -18.52
CA ALA A 378 8.42 -30.46 -18.26
C ALA A 378 8.10 -30.54 -16.76
N SER A 379 9.13 -30.52 -15.90
CA SER A 379 8.97 -30.47 -14.46
C SER A 379 8.30 -29.17 -13.99
N ALA A 380 8.72 -28.03 -14.52
CA ALA A 380 8.11 -26.73 -14.22
C ALA A 380 6.61 -26.70 -14.59
N VAL A 381 6.24 -27.24 -15.75
CA VAL A 381 4.84 -27.40 -16.17
C VAL A 381 4.08 -28.25 -15.15
N ALA A 382 4.61 -29.40 -14.73
CA ALA A 382 3.95 -30.27 -13.76
C ALA A 382 3.74 -29.57 -12.40
N HIS A 383 4.74 -28.83 -11.91
CA HIS A 383 4.63 -28.07 -10.66
C HIS A 383 3.61 -26.93 -10.75
N LEU A 384 3.56 -26.21 -11.88
CA LEU A 384 2.56 -25.16 -12.12
C LEU A 384 1.15 -25.73 -12.27
N GLU A 385 0.98 -26.90 -12.90
CA GLU A 385 -0.31 -27.58 -13.03
C GLU A 385 -0.86 -28.10 -11.71
N ALA A 386 0.01 -28.59 -10.82
CA ALA A 386 -0.37 -29.09 -9.50
C ALA A 386 -0.60 -27.98 -8.46
N TRP A 387 -0.21 -26.74 -8.77
CA TRP A 387 -0.28 -25.63 -7.84
C TRP A 387 -1.66 -24.97 -7.84
N ASP A 388 -2.22 -24.78 -6.65
CA ASP A 388 -3.52 -24.15 -6.40
C ASP A 388 -3.45 -22.61 -6.31
N CYS A 389 -2.36 -22.02 -6.80
CA CYS A 389 -2.08 -20.58 -6.76
C CYS A 389 -1.97 -19.98 -5.34
N ARG A 390 -1.78 -20.82 -4.30
CA ARG A 390 -1.51 -20.35 -2.94
C ARG A 390 -0.02 -20.19 -2.67
N MET A 391 0.39 -19.02 -2.18
CA MET A 391 1.78 -18.67 -1.85
C MET A 391 2.24 -19.29 -0.52
N GLU A 392 2.07 -20.60 -0.36
CA GLU A 392 2.53 -21.34 0.82
C GLU A 392 4.03 -21.67 0.73
N PRO A 393 4.77 -21.76 1.86
CA PRO A 393 6.22 -21.90 1.84
C PRO A 393 6.71 -23.21 1.21
N ASP A 394 5.90 -24.26 1.20
CA ASP A 394 6.21 -25.57 0.65
C ASP A 394 5.89 -25.71 -0.85
N ARG A 395 5.41 -24.65 -1.51
CA ARG A 395 4.95 -24.72 -2.90
C ARG A 395 6.06 -24.38 -3.88
N VAL A 396 6.31 -25.32 -4.79
CA VAL A 396 7.25 -25.13 -5.92
C VAL A 396 6.65 -24.25 -7.01
N GLY A 397 5.37 -24.44 -7.35
CA GLY A 397 4.69 -23.60 -8.35
C GLY A 397 4.70 -22.11 -7.98
N ALA A 398 4.59 -21.80 -6.68
CA ALA A 398 4.70 -20.44 -6.16
C ALA A 398 6.08 -19.83 -6.42
N ALA A 399 7.17 -20.55 -6.13
CA ALA A 399 8.53 -20.07 -6.41
C ALA A 399 8.76 -19.85 -7.91
N ILE A 400 8.36 -20.81 -8.76
CA ILE A 400 8.48 -20.68 -10.22
C ILE A 400 7.77 -19.43 -10.71
N PHE A 401 6.52 -19.22 -10.30
CA PHE A 401 5.74 -18.06 -10.74
C PHE A 401 6.29 -16.73 -10.20
N ALA A 402 6.69 -16.68 -8.93
CA ALA A 402 7.24 -15.48 -8.29
C ALA A 402 8.55 -15.00 -8.92
N VAL A 403 9.36 -15.93 -9.45
CA VAL A 403 10.59 -15.61 -10.20
C VAL A 403 10.27 -15.26 -11.66
N PHE A 404 9.37 -16.01 -12.29
CA PHE A 404 9.00 -15.82 -13.70
C PHE A 404 8.33 -14.48 -13.98
N PHE A 405 7.35 -14.08 -13.16
CA PHE A 405 6.49 -12.95 -13.48
C PHE A 405 7.26 -11.61 -13.53
N PRO A 406 8.14 -11.27 -12.55
CA PRO A 406 8.98 -10.07 -12.64
C PRO A 406 9.96 -10.12 -13.82
N ARG A 407 10.53 -11.29 -14.13
CA ARG A 407 11.43 -11.46 -15.29
C ARG A 407 10.72 -11.19 -16.62
N PHE A 408 9.51 -11.74 -16.77
CA PHE A 408 8.71 -11.44 -17.96
C PHE A 408 8.26 -9.97 -17.98
N SER A 409 7.91 -9.39 -16.83
CA SER A 409 7.62 -7.95 -16.72
C SER A 409 8.79 -7.08 -17.19
N ARG A 410 10.02 -7.45 -16.81
CA ARG A 410 11.22 -6.76 -17.30
C ARG A 410 11.37 -6.87 -18.82
N ALA A 411 11.18 -8.06 -19.37
CA ALA A 411 11.24 -8.28 -20.83
C ALA A 411 10.16 -7.48 -21.59
N VAL A 412 8.97 -7.31 -21.01
CA VAL A 412 7.89 -6.45 -21.55
C VAL A 412 8.34 -5.00 -21.64
N VAL A 413 8.98 -4.46 -20.60
CA VAL A 413 9.42 -3.06 -20.60
C VAL A 413 10.65 -2.86 -21.51
N ASP A 414 11.62 -3.78 -21.49
CA ASP A 414 12.81 -3.70 -22.33
C ASP A 414 12.50 -3.73 -23.84
N GLU A 415 11.32 -4.21 -24.24
CA GLU A 415 10.87 -4.17 -25.64
C GLU A 415 10.72 -2.74 -26.19
N ARG A 416 10.32 -1.79 -25.35
CA ARG A 416 9.90 -0.44 -25.78
C ARG A 416 10.66 0.70 -25.13
N PHE A 417 11.41 0.43 -24.07
CA PHE A 417 12.11 1.46 -23.30
C PHE A 417 13.61 1.19 -23.25
N ALA A 418 14.39 2.27 -23.23
CA ALA A 418 15.82 2.18 -22.97
C ALA A 418 16.10 1.67 -21.54
N PRO A 419 17.28 1.07 -21.27
CA PRO A 419 17.55 0.38 -20.01
C PRO A 419 17.32 1.22 -18.74
N GLU A 420 17.71 2.49 -18.75
CA GLU A 420 17.61 3.38 -17.59
C GLU A 420 16.14 3.70 -17.21
N PRO A 421 15.27 4.20 -18.13
CA PRO A 421 13.84 4.31 -17.84
C PRO A 421 13.16 2.96 -17.54
N ALA A 422 13.61 1.88 -18.18
CA ALA A 422 12.99 0.56 -18.03
C ALA A 422 13.05 0.04 -16.58
N GLU A 423 14.11 0.36 -15.83
CA GLU A 423 14.22 0.02 -14.41
C GLU A 423 13.11 0.66 -13.57
N LEU A 424 12.85 1.96 -13.79
CA LEU A 424 11.78 2.67 -13.10
C LEU A 424 10.38 2.18 -13.52
N LEU A 425 10.22 1.83 -14.80
CA LEU A 425 8.91 1.52 -15.38
C LEU A 425 8.48 0.06 -15.19
N ALA A 426 9.42 -0.86 -14.91
CA ALA A 426 9.10 -2.27 -14.63
C ALA A 426 8.10 -2.42 -13.47
N GLY A 427 8.21 -1.58 -12.44
CA GLY A 427 7.29 -1.54 -11.29
C GLY A 427 5.87 -1.06 -11.59
N ALA A 428 5.57 -0.66 -12.83
CA ALA A 428 4.24 -0.23 -13.25
C ALA A 428 3.64 -1.13 -14.34
N ALA A 429 4.36 -2.16 -14.80
CA ALA A 429 4.02 -2.92 -15.98
C ALA A 429 3.17 -4.16 -15.71
N ALA A 430 2.84 -4.49 -14.45
CA ALA A 430 2.24 -5.78 -14.11
C ALA A 430 0.91 -6.06 -14.85
N GLY A 431 0.04 -5.05 -14.99
CA GLY A 431 -1.23 -5.22 -15.72
C GLY A 431 -1.02 -5.51 -17.20
N LEU A 432 -0.12 -4.77 -17.85
CA LEU A 432 0.30 -5.05 -19.23
C LEU A 432 0.94 -6.44 -19.35
N THR A 433 1.80 -6.83 -18.41
CA THR A 433 2.43 -8.15 -18.38
C THR A 433 1.40 -9.28 -18.28
N ALA A 434 0.41 -9.14 -17.40
CA ALA A 434 -0.68 -10.10 -17.25
C ALA A 434 -1.54 -10.23 -18.52
N ALA A 435 -1.78 -9.11 -19.22
CA ALA A 435 -2.47 -9.10 -20.51
C ALA A 435 -1.64 -9.80 -21.59
N LEU A 436 -0.34 -9.48 -21.68
CA LEU A 436 0.57 -10.07 -22.67
C LEU A 436 0.83 -11.55 -22.44
N LEU A 437 0.60 -12.11 -21.25
CA LEU A 437 0.59 -13.57 -21.06
C LEU A 437 -0.55 -14.25 -21.83
N ALA A 438 -1.70 -13.60 -22.01
CA ALA A 438 -2.79 -14.13 -22.84
C ALA A 438 -2.46 -13.98 -24.32
N GLU A 439 -2.29 -12.73 -24.77
CA GLU A 439 -2.23 -12.36 -26.19
C GLU A 439 -1.67 -10.93 -26.33
N ASP A 440 -1.02 -10.63 -27.46
CA ASP A 440 -0.59 -9.27 -27.79
C ASP A 440 -1.53 -8.60 -28.79
N ARG A 441 -2.61 -8.01 -28.26
CA ARG A 441 -3.65 -7.35 -29.07
C ARG A 441 -3.27 -5.98 -29.60
N VAL A 442 -2.28 -5.34 -28.98
CA VAL A 442 -1.88 -3.95 -29.30
C VAL A 442 -0.60 -3.89 -30.11
N GLY A 443 0.00 -5.04 -30.43
CA GLY A 443 1.30 -5.13 -31.10
C GLY A 443 2.41 -4.54 -30.24
N TRP A 444 2.37 -4.80 -28.92
CA TRP A 444 3.42 -4.37 -28.00
C TRP A 444 4.77 -4.96 -28.39
N PHE A 445 4.83 -6.23 -28.75
CA PHE A 445 5.99 -6.90 -29.30
C PHE A 445 5.93 -6.94 -30.83
N GLY A 446 7.11 -6.94 -31.46
CA GLY A 446 7.21 -7.37 -32.86
C GLY A 446 6.90 -8.87 -33.03
N GLU A 447 6.61 -9.29 -34.27
CA GLU A 447 6.29 -10.68 -34.60
C GLU A 447 7.33 -11.67 -34.04
N GLY A 448 6.84 -12.70 -33.31
CA GLY A 448 7.66 -13.74 -32.68
C GLY A 448 8.50 -13.29 -31.47
N ARG A 449 8.60 -11.98 -31.19
CA ARG A 449 9.41 -11.46 -30.08
C ARG A 449 8.79 -11.73 -28.72
N ARG A 450 7.47 -11.78 -28.63
CA ARG A 450 6.75 -12.15 -27.40
C ARG A 450 7.07 -13.58 -26.99
N GLU A 451 6.96 -14.53 -27.91
CA GLU A 451 7.23 -15.95 -27.67
C GLU A 451 8.69 -16.15 -27.29
N ALA A 452 9.61 -15.43 -27.96
CA ALA A 452 11.03 -15.43 -27.59
C ALA A 452 11.27 -14.86 -26.18
N ALA A 453 10.55 -13.80 -25.79
CA ALA A 453 10.62 -13.22 -24.45
C ALA A 453 10.08 -14.16 -23.37
N LEU A 454 8.96 -14.84 -23.61
CA LEU A 454 8.40 -15.86 -22.73
C LEU A 454 9.37 -17.03 -22.53
N ALA A 455 9.91 -17.56 -23.63
CA ALA A 455 10.87 -18.65 -23.62
C ALA A 455 12.16 -18.30 -22.89
N ARG A 456 12.66 -17.07 -23.07
CA ARG A 456 13.81 -16.57 -22.32
C ARG A 456 13.50 -16.45 -20.83
N ALA A 457 12.40 -15.78 -20.47
CA ALA A 457 12.04 -15.54 -19.07
C ALA A 457 11.87 -16.84 -18.27
N ILE A 458 11.21 -17.85 -18.84
CA ILE A 458 11.04 -19.14 -18.16
C ILE A 458 12.37 -19.91 -18.04
N ARG A 459 13.24 -19.91 -19.08
CA ARG A 459 14.55 -20.56 -18.97
C ARG A 459 15.41 -19.92 -17.88
N GLU A 460 15.54 -18.61 -17.89
CA GLU A 460 16.29 -17.88 -16.87
C GLU A 460 15.71 -18.08 -15.46
N THR A 461 14.39 -18.26 -15.35
CA THR A 461 13.73 -18.61 -14.08
C THR A 461 14.21 -19.96 -13.55
N LEU A 462 14.23 -20.99 -14.41
CA LEU A 462 14.67 -22.33 -14.02
C LEU A 462 16.17 -22.36 -13.72
N ASP A 463 16.98 -21.62 -14.49
CA ASP A 463 18.42 -21.50 -14.27
C ASP A 463 18.71 -20.85 -12.91
N GLU A 464 18.03 -19.76 -12.57
CA GLU A 464 18.20 -19.10 -11.27
C GLU A 464 17.75 -20.00 -10.11
N LEU A 465 16.61 -20.68 -10.25
CA LEU A 465 16.15 -21.61 -9.21
C LEU A 465 17.13 -22.77 -9.02
N ALA A 466 17.68 -23.31 -10.10
CA ALA A 466 18.70 -24.35 -10.04
C ALA A 466 19.99 -23.87 -9.37
N GLU A 467 20.45 -22.65 -9.70
CA GLU A 467 21.64 -22.04 -9.10
C GLU A 467 21.46 -21.80 -7.60
N ARG A 468 20.33 -21.24 -7.18
CA ARG A 468 20.07 -20.89 -5.78
C ARG A 468 19.71 -22.09 -4.90
N LEU A 469 18.92 -23.02 -5.42
CA LEU A 469 18.25 -24.05 -4.62
C LEU A 469 18.73 -25.47 -4.92
N GLY A 470 19.57 -25.65 -5.94
CA GLY A 470 20.07 -26.93 -6.42
C GLY A 470 19.30 -27.45 -7.65
N PRO A 471 19.84 -28.44 -8.38
CA PRO A 471 19.29 -28.89 -9.67
C PRO A 471 17.97 -29.68 -9.57
N ASP A 472 17.60 -30.14 -8.38
CA ASP A 472 16.34 -30.88 -8.16
C ASP A 472 15.18 -29.90 -7.94
N SER A 473 14.24 -29.87 -8.89
CA SER A 473 13.09 -28.98 -8.85
C SER A 473 12.12 -29.26 -7.70
N SER A 474 12.13 -30.48 -7.13
CA SER A 474 11.31 -30.80 -5.96
C SER A 474 11.69 -29.96 -4.74
N GLY A 475 12.95 -29.48 -4.70
CA GLY A 475 13.48 -28.62 -3.66
C GLY A 475 13.22 -27.13 -3.87
N TRP A 476 12.61 -26.70 -4.98
CA TRP A 476 12.42 -25.28 -5.30
C TRP A 476 11.23 -24.65 -4.59
N THR A 477 11.15 -24.79 -3.27
CA THR A 477 10.01 -24.35 -2.47
C THR A 477 10.07 -22.85 -2.17
N TRP A 478 8.91 -22.19 -2.15
CA TRP A 478 8.79 -20.74 -1.93
C TRP A 478 9.54 -20.27 -0.67
N GLY A 479 9.40 -20.99 0.44
CA GLY A 479 10.01 -20.66 1.72
C GLY A 479 11.54 -20.74 1.78
N ARG A 480 12.19 -21.39 0.79
CA ARG A 480 13.66 -21.35 0.65
C ARG A 480 14.16 -20.06 0.01
N LEU A 481 13.29 -19.34 -0.70
CA LEU A 481 13.55 -18.00 -1.25
C LEU A 481 12.98 -16.91 -0.33
N HIS A 482 11.73 -17.10 0.08
CA HIS A 482 10.93 -16.10 0.76
C HIS A 482 10.97 -16.25 2.25
N GLN A 483 11.84 -15.45 2.85
CA GLN A 483 12.08 -15.43 4.28
C GLN A 483 11.92 -14.03 4.83
N ILE A 484 11.23 -13.91 5.96
CA ILE A 484 11.13 -12.65 6.68
C ILE A 484 12.47 -12.33 7.34
N GLN A 485 12.97 -11.11 7.13
CA GLN A 485 14.17 -10.62 7.80
C GLN A 485 13.87 -9.32 8.54
N LEU A 486 14.03 -9.34 9.86
CA LEU A 486 13.89 -8.17 10.71
C LEU A 486 15.28 -7.55 10.88
N ARG A 487 15.66 -6.69 9.94
CA ARG A 487 16.97 -6.04 9.96
C ARG A 487 16.97 -4.78 10.82
N HIS A 488 18.02 -4.58 11.60
CA HIS A 488 18.25 -3.34 12.34
C HIS A 488 19.00 -2.30 11.52
N VAL A 489 18.67 -1.02 11.73
CA VAL A 489 19.28 0.13 11.02
C VAL A 489 20.81 0.22 11.21
N LEU A 490 21.34 -0.48 12.21
CA LEU A 490 22.76 -0.54 12.54
C LEU A 490 23.41 -1.88 12.16
N SER A 491 22.66 -2.82 11.59
CA SER A 491 23.17 -4.18 11.31
C SER A 491 24.29 -4.21 10.29
N GLY A 492 24.35 -3.23 9.39
CA GLY A 492 25.46 -3.07 8.45
C GLY A 492 26.78 -2.56 9.08
N ARG A 493 26.86 -2.40 10.41
CA ARG A 493 28.06 -1.90 11.10
C ARG A 493 28.77 -3.02 11.86
N GLY A 494 29.77 -3.62 11.22
CA GLY A 494 30.51 -4.76 11.79
C GLY A 494 29.59 -5.94 12.06
N GLU A 495 29.82 -6.64 13.17
CA GLU A 495 29.04 -7.84 13.54
C GLU A 495 27.74 -7.53 14.31
N LEU A 496 27.28 -6.28 14.34
CA LEU A 496 26.08 -5.90 15.11
C LEU A 496 24.81 -6.61 14.62
N GLY A 497 24.74 -7.00 13.34
CA GLY A 497 23.61 -7.79 12.83
C GLY A 497 23.38 -9.09 13.60
N GLN A 498 24.44 -9.76 14.08
CA GLN A 498 24.31 -10.99 14.85
C GLN A 498 23.54 -10.80 16.17
N LEU A 499 23.63 -9.61 16.75
CA LEU A 499 22.92 -9.25 17.98
C LEU A 499 21.52 -8.68 17.69
N LEU A 500 21.41 -7.85 16.65
CA LEU A 500 20.26 -6.97 16.44
C LEU A 500 19.21 -7.55 15.48
N ASP A 501 19.60 -8.40 14.53
CA ASP A 501 18.69 -8.94 13.53
C ASP A 501 17.88 -10.12 14.10
N ARG A 502 16.66 -10.29 13.59
CA ARG A 502 15.78 -11.43 13.88
C ARG A 502 15.15 -11.93 12.57
N GLY A 503 14.48 -13.08 12.61
CA GLY A 503 13.90 -13.70 11.41
C GLY A 503 14.86 -14.70 10.74
N GLY A 504 14.97 -14.64 9.41
CA GLY A 504 15.66 -15.66 8.62
C GLY A 504 14.86 -16.96 8.51
N VAL A 505 13.53 -16.85 8.59
CA VAL A 505 12.61 -17.99 8.58
C VAL A 505 11.64 -17.88 7.41
N PRO A 506 11.23 -19.03 6.82
CA PRO A 506 10.24 -19.05 5.75
C PRO A 506 8.96 -18.33 6.14
N VAL A 507 8.38 -17.59 5.19
CA VAL A 507 7.09 -16.93 5.37
C VAL A 507 6.18 -17.20 4.16
N LYS A 508 4.88 -17.19 4.40
CA LYS A 508 3.84 -17.40 3.40
C LYS A 508 3.27 -16.06 2.92
N GLY A 509 2.66 -16.07 1.75
CA GLY A 509 2.16 -14.87 1.10
C GLY A 509 3.11 -14.31 0.06
N ASP A 510 2.69 -13.20 -0.53
CA ASP A 510 3.44 -12.37 -1.48
C ASP A 510 2.90 -10.91 -1.43
N GLY A 511 3.31 -10.09 -2.39
CA GLY A 511 2.87 -8.71 -2.55
C GLY A 511 1.39 -8.44 -2.84
N VAL A 512 0.67 -9.42 -3.38
CA VAL A 512 -0.68 -9.24 -3.93
C VAL A 512 -1.74 -10.15 -3.29
N THR A 513 -1.31 -11.00 -2.37
CA THR A 513 -2.16 -11.80 -1.48
C THR A 513 -2.60 -10.99 -0.26
N VAL A 514 -3.67 -11.44 0.40
CA VAL A 514 -4.18 -10.77 1.62
C VAL A 514 -3.19 -10.91 2.77
N CYS A 515 -2.60 -12.11 2.92
CA CYS A 515 -1.43 -12.33 3.76
C CYS A 515 -0.19 -11.68 3.14
N ASN A 516 -0.13 -10.35 3.15
CA ASN A 516 0.87 -9.62 2.41
C ASN A 516 2.27 -9.80 3.02
N THR A 517 3.17 -10.35 2.21
CA THR A 517 4.61 -10.40 2.45
C THR A 517 5.31 -10.10 1.14
N GLY A 518 5.38 -8.81 0.80
CA GLY A 518 6.08 -8.37 -0.41
C GLY A 518 7.55 -8.77 -0.39
N TYR A 519 8.16 -8.92 -1.56
CA TYR A 519 9.52 -9.41 -1.69
C TYR A 519 10.46 -8.45 -2.41
N ASP A 520 11.74 -8.49 -2.03
CA ASP A 520 12.81 -7.76 -2.70
C ASP A 520 13.34 -8.53 -3.93
N PRO A 521 14.28 -7.98 -4.72
CA PRO A 521 14.87 -8.69 -5.86
C PRO A 521 15.61 -10.00 -5.53
N ASN A 522 15.86 -10.29 -4.25
CA ASN A 522 16.40 -11.56 -3.77
C ASN A 522 15.32 -12.48 -3.19
N TYR A 523 14.05 -12.12 -3.38
CA TYR A 523 12.85 -12.81 -2.93
C TYR A 523 12.65 -12.82 -1.41
N LEU A 524 13.50 -12.15 -0.64
CA LEU A 524 13.32 -11.99 0.81
C LEU A 524 12.11 -11.11 1.08
N ALA A 525 11.47 -11.22 2.24
CA ALA A 525 10.34 -10.38 2.62
C ALA A 525 10.83 -9.18 3.46
N PRO A 526 11.10 -7.99 2.87
CA PRO A 526 11.50 -6.80 3.62
C PRO A 526 10.30 -6.00 4.15
N MET A 527 9.09 -6.26 3.64
CA MET A 527 7.88 -5.55 4.03
C MET A 527 6.64 -6.42 3.86
N GLY A 528 5.59 -6.07 4.57
CA GLY A 528 4.32 -6.79 4.56
C GLY A 528 3.52 -6.47 5.81
N ALA A 529 2.53 -7.29 6.12
CA ALA A 529 1.64 -7.15 7.29
C ALA A 529 2.38 -7.26 8.63
N ASN A 530 3.16 -6.24 9.00
CA ASN A 530 4.02 -6.25 10.19
C ASN A 530 3.25 -6.11 11.50
N TYR A 531 1.96 -5.79 11.43
CA TYR A 531 1.04 -5.82 12.54
C TYR A 531 -0.32 -6.33 12.06
N ARG A 532 -1.08 -6.99 12.92
CA ARG A 532 -2.45 -7.40 12.63
C ARG A 532 -3.32 -7.13 13.85
N MET A 533 -4.50 -6.58 13.65
CA MET A 533 -5.48 -6.36 14.71
C MET A 533 -6.89 -6.80 14.35
N ILE A 534 -7.63 -7.23 15.36
CA ILE A 534 -9.06 -7.58 15.28
C ILE A 534 -9.77 -7.02 16.52
N ALA A 535 -10.77 -6.18 16.30
CA ALA A 535 -11.66 -5.70 17.35
C ALA A 535 -13.05 -6.34 17.18
N ASP A 536 -13.45 -7.15 18.15
CA ASP A 536 -14.82 -7.70 18.22
C ASP A 536 -15.66 -6.85 19.17
N LEU A 537 -16.61 -6.08 18.65
CA LEU A 537 -17.41 -5.16 19.45
C LEU A 537 -18.43 -5.85 20.36
N ALA A 538 -18.56 -7.18 20.30
CA ALA A 538 -19.27 -7.95 21.34
C ALA A 538 -18.41 -8.25 22.57
N SER A 539 -17.09 -8.02 22.53
CA SER A 539 -16.21 -8.39 23.63
C SER A 539 -16.53 -7.60 24.91
N SER A 540 -16.66 -8.34 26.01
CA SER A 540 -16.91 -7.83 27.35
C SER A 540 -16.04 -8.59 28.35
N PRO A 541 -15.07 -7.95 29.01
CA PRO A 541 -14.72 -6.53 28.87
C PRO A 541 -14.22 -6.14 27.46
N PRO A 542 -14.34 -4.86 27.06
CA PRO A 542 -13.85 -4.39 25.77
C PRO A 542 -12.35 -4.61 25.58
N GLY A 543 -11.95 -4.96 24.37
CA GLY A 543 -10.56 -5.24 24.03
C GLY A 543 -10.35 -5.47 22.54
N LEU A 544 -9.11 -5.68 22.13
CA LEU A 544 -8.76 -6.08 20.77
C LEU A 544 -7.67 -7.16 20.78
N TRP A 545 -7.63 -7.96 19.72
CA TRP A 545 -6.62 -8.99 19.50
C TRP A 545 -5.59 -8.46 18.53
N ALA A 546 -4.32 -8.64 18.84
CA ALA A 546 -3.21 -8.08 18.09
C ALA A 546 -2.05 -9.06 17.96
N VAL A 547 -1.16 -8.82 17.00
CA VAL A 547 0.17 -9.42 16.93
C VAL A 547 1.09 -8.58 16.04
N ASP A 548 2.31 -8.32 16.51
CA ASP A 548 3.41 -7.65 15.79
C ASP A 548 4.40 -8.70 15.24
N ALA A 549 4.94 -8.47 14.05
CA ALA A 549 5.92 -9.36 13.42
C ALA A 549 7.27 -9.42 14.15
N GLN A 550 7.52 -8.52 15.10
CA GLN A 550 8.68 -8.52 15.97
C GLN A 550 8.30 -8.67 17.45
N GLY A 551 7.87 -7.58 18.09
CA GLY A 551 7.71 -7.46 19.54
C GLY A 551 7.69 -6.01 20.01
N GLN A 552 7.30 -5.81 21.27
CA GLN A 552 6.98 -4.50 21.82
C GLN A 552 8.20 -3.64 22.21
N SER A 553 9.35 -4.25 22.49
CA SER A 553 10.53 -3.55 22.99
C SER A 553 11.56 -3.30 21.90
N GLY A 554 12.05 -2.07 21.82
CA GLY A 554 13.18 -1.73 20.95
C GLY A 554 14.57 -2.06 21.53
N HIS A 555 14.65 -2.62 22.73
CA HIS A 555 15.91 -2.91 23.41
C HIS A 555 16.39 -4.35 23.15
N PRO A 556 17.57 -4.58 22.54
CA PRO A 556 18.04 -5.94 22.18
C PRO A 556 18.19 -6.91 23.35
N GLY A 557 18.38 -6.42 24.57
CA GLY A 557 18.45 -7.22 25.79
C GLY A 557 17.10 -7.51 26.46
N SER A 558 16.00 -7.00 25.91
CA SER A 558 14.65 -7.23 26.43
C SER A 558 14.12 -8.60 25.98
N PRO A 559 13.39 -9.35 26.83
CA PRO A 559 12.68 -10.54 26.38
C PRO A 559 11.64 -10.20 25.30
N HIS A 560 11.09 -8.99 25.32
CA HIS A 560 10.10 -8.49 24.36
C HIS A 560 10.69 -7.88 23.07
N TYR A 561 11.95 -8.17 22.74
CA TYR A 561 12.61 -7.63 21.54
C TYR A 561 12.18 -8.34 20.23
N GLY A 562 11.66 -9.55 20.31
CA GLY A 562 11.35 -10.37 19.14
C GLY A 562 10.48 -11.57 19.47
N ASP A 563 9.74 -11.50 20.58
CA ASP A 563 8.95 -12.59 21.16
C ASP A 563 7.64 -12.86 20.41
N GLN A 564 7.14 -11.91 19.62
CA GLN A 564 5.88 -12.05 18.90
C GLN A 564 6.04 -12.68 17.50
N LEU A 565 7.26 -12.73 16.94
CA LEU A 565 7.48 -13.25 15.58
C LEU A 565 6.90 -14.67 15.36
N ALA A 566 7.07 -15.58 16.33
CA ALA A 566 6.53 -16.94 16.22
C ALA A 566 5.00 -16.95 16.25
N GLU A 567 4.38 -16.09 17.07
CA GLU A 567 2.92 -15.93 17.12
C GLU A 567 2.38 -15.31 15.83
N TRP A 568 3.11 -14.34 15.27
CA TRP A 568 2.76 -13.71 14.00
C TRP A 568 2.78 -14.69 12.83
N LEU A 569 3.78 -15.58 12.78
CA LEU A 569 3.86 -16.64 11.76
C LEU A 569 2.69 -17.63 11.87
N ASP A 570 2.30 -17.97 13.09
CA ASP A 570 1.24 -18.93 13.40
C ASP A 570 -0.17 -18.31 13.44
N ALA A 571 -0.30 -16.99 13.21
CA ALA A 571 -1.55 -16.25 13.35
C ALA A 571 -2.17 -16.34 14.76
N ARG A 572 -1.33 -16.42 15.80
CA ARG A 572 -1.76 -16.30 17.19
C ARG A 572 -1.75 -14.82 17.58
N TYR A 573 -2.82 -14.39 18.24
CA TYR A 573 -3.01 -13.00 18.66
C TYR A 573 -3.10 -12.92 20.17
N HIS A 574 -2.36 -11.99 20.79
CA HIS A 574 -2.55 -11.62 22.18
C HIS A 574 -3.72 -10.64 22.33
N HIS A 575 -4.26 -10.51 23.54
CA HIS A 575 -5.42 -9.66 23.82
C HIS A 575 -5.02 -8.40 24.59
N LEU A 576 -5.31 -7.24 24.02
CA LEU A 576 -5.19 -5.93 24.66
C LEU A 576 -6.54 -5.55 25.27
N SER A 577 -6.68 -5.75 26.58
CA SER A 577 -7.88 -5.37 27.34
C SER A 577 -7.92 -3.86 27.59
N LEU A 578 -9.10 -3.25 27.48
CA LEU A 578 -9.34 -1.90 28.00
C LEU A 578 -9.74 -1.92 29.49
N ASP A 579 -10.14 -3.07 30.04
CA ASP A 579 -10.48 -3.18 31.45
C ASP A 579 -9.22 -3.19 32.33
N ARG A 580 -9.13 -2.21 33.24
CA ARG A 580 -8.00 -2.06 34.17
C ARG A 580 -7.82 -3.27 35.08
N GLY A 581 -8.90 -3.94 35.47
CA GLY A 581 -8.84 -5.14 36.31
C GLY A 581 -8.17 -6.30 35.58
N GLU A 582 -8.55 -6.54 34.33
CA GLU A 582 -7.89 -7.53 33.47
C GLU A 582 -6.43 -7.18 33.18
N VAL A 583 -6.11 -5.90 32.91
CA VAL A 583 -4.72 -5.45 32.75
C VAL A 583 -3.90 -5.70 34.02
N ALA A 584 -4.46 -5.42 35.20
CA ALA A 584 -3.78 -5.64 36.48
C ALA A 584 -3.47 -7.13 36.71
N LYS A 585 -4.34 -8.05 36.28
CA LYS A 585 -4.13 -9.50 36.40
C LYS A 585 -2.96 -10.02 35.57
N THR A 586 -2.64 -9.37 34.45
CA THR A 586 -1.55 -9.76 33.54
C THR A 586 -0.33 -8.86 33.63
N THR A 587 -0.32 -7.90 34.56
CA THR A 587 0.79 -6.95 34.73
C THR A 587 2.04 -7.65 35.25
N VAL A 588 3.14 -7.55 34.49
CA VAL A 588 4.45 -8.11 34.86
C VAL A 588 5.33 -7.09 35.63
N ALA A 589 5.19 -5.80 35.33
CA ALA A 589 5.96 -4.73 35.96
C ALA A 589 5.14 -3.44 36.07
N THR A 590 5.47 -2.58 37.04
CA THR A 590 4.80 -1.29 37.24
C THR A 590 5.82 -0.19 37.52
N LEU A 591 5.68 0.94 36.85
CA LEU A 591 6.43 2.17 37.10
C LEU A 591 5.46 3.29 37.48
N ARG A 592 5.68 3.94 38.63
CA ARG A 592 4.93 5.12 39.07
C ARG A 592 5.79 6.36 38.91
N LEU A 593 5.32 7.31 38.12
CA LEU A 593 5.95 8.62 37.94
C LEU A 593 5.20 9.65 38.79
N GLU A 594 5.92 10.37 39.64
CA GLU A 594 5.36 11.45 40.47
C GLU A 594 5.91 12.78 39.98
N ALA A 595 5.02 13.65 39.51
CA ALA A 595 5.40 15.02 39.17
C ALA A 595 5.78 15.76 40.47
N ARG A 596 6.95 16.39 40.47
CA ARG A 596 7.41 17.23 41.58
C ARG A 596 6.85 18.64 41.48
#